data_AF-A0A6J6G320-F1
#
_entry.id   AF-A0A6J6G320-F1
#
_cell.length_a   1.000
_cell.length_b   1.000
_cell.length_c   1.000
_cell.angle_alpha   90.00
_cell.angle_beta   90.00
_cell.angle_gamma   90.00
#
_symmetry.space_group_name_H-M   'P 1'
#
loop_
_entity.id
_entity.type
_entity.pdbx_description
1 polymer ?
#
loop_
_entity_poly.entity_id
_entity_poly.type
_entity_poly.pdbx_seq_one_letter_code
_entity_poly.pdbx_strand_id
1 'polypeptide(L)' 'MICHLLGLAPTPWEWERFVLGHASVTRLEALKIGDGYVFALSPLSDLEHIPREDRTN' A
#
# COMPACT_ATOMS: atom_id res chain seq x y z
N MET A 1 6.86 1.45 6.39
CA MET A 1 7.46 1.89 5.10
C MET A 1 6.47 2.68 4.23
N ILE A 2 5.23 2.21 4.04
CA ILE A 2 4.20 2.89 3.21
C ILE A 2 3.95 4.35 3.67
N CYS A 3 3.75 4.60 4.98
CA CYS A 3 3.59 5.96 5.51
C CYS A 3 4.74 6.90 5.15
N HIS A 4 5.99 6.41 5.27
CA HIS A 4 7.17 7.21 5.01
C HIS A 4 7.23 7.70 3.56
N LEU A 5 6.95 6.81 2.60
CA LEU A 5 6.96 7.16 1.18
C LEU A 5 5.76 8.04 0.79
N LEU A 6 4.63 7.90 1.49
CA LEU A 6 3.45 8.75 1.28
C LEU A 6 3.50 10.09 2.03
N GLY A 7 4.58 10.38 2.75
CA GLY A 7 4.71 11.62 3.55
C GLY A 7 3.74 11.70 4.74
N LEU A 8 3.19 10.56 5.18
CA LEU A 8 2.32 10.49 6.35
C LEU A 8 3.16 10.51 7.63
N ALA A 9 2.70 11.25 8.64
CA ALA A 9 3.35 11.25 9.95
C ALA A 9 3.36 9.83 10.55
N PRO A 10 4.50 9.39 11.13
CA PRO A 10 4.59 8.10 11.78
C PRO A 10 3.71 8.09 13.03
N THR A 11 2.99 7.00 13.25
CA THR A 11 2.06 6.85 14.37
C THR A 11 2.21 5.46 14.99
N PRO A 12 2.06 5.29 16.31
CA PRO A 12 1.94 3.96 16.89
C PRO A 12 0.84 3.15 16.19
N TRP A 13 1.02 1.82 16.08
CA TRP A 13 0.04 0.93 15.45
C TRP A 13 -0.26 1.26 13.99
N GLU A 14 0.76 1.71 13.24
CA GLU A 14 0.68 2.06 11.82
C GLU A 14 -0.01 1.01 10.93
N TRP A 15 0.10 -0.27 11.29
CA TRP A 15 -0.53 -1.37 10.57
C TRP A 15 -2.07 -1.37 10.68
N GLU A 16 -2.66 -0.67 11.65
CA GLU A 16 -4.12 -0.52 11.77
C GLU A 16 -4.69 0.47 10.73
N ARG A 17 -3.84 1.31 10.12
CA ARG A 17 -4.26 2.31 9.12
C ARG A 17 -4.38 1.73 7.71
N PHE A 18 -3.79 0.57 7.47
CA PHE A 18 -3.79 -0.12 6.18
C PHE A 18 -4.22 -1.56 6.39
N VAL A 19 -5.39 -1.92 5.87
CA VAL A 19 -5.82 -3.31 5.85
C VAL A 19 -4.98 -4.04 4.81
N LEU A 20 -4.15 -4.99 5.27
CA LEU A 20 -3.28 -5.81 4.43
C LEU A 20 -3.66 -7.28 4.62
N GLY A 21 -4.19 -7.90 3.58
CA GLY A 21 -4.53 -9.32 3.57
C GLY A 21 -3.29 -10.21 3.51
N HIS A 22 -3.46 -11.47 3.91
CA HIS A 22 -2.41 -12.49 3.77
C HIS A 22 -2.02 -12.66 2.30
N ALA A 23 -0.71 -12.67 2.03
CA ALA A 23 -0.15 -12.72 0.68
C ALA A 23 -0.65 -11.60 -0.26
N SER A 24 -1.19 -10.50 0.27
CA SER A 24 -1.61 -9.37 -0.55
C SER A 24 -0.42 -8.60 -1.12
N VAL A 25 -0.64 -8.01 -2.30
CA VAL A 25 0.35 -7.19 -2.99
C VAL A 25 -0.08 -5.74 -2.92
N THR A 26 0.82 -4.86 -2.48
CA THR A 26 0.59 -3.41 -2.46
C THR A 26 1.59 -2.72 -3.37
N ARG A 27 1.11 -1.87 -4.27
CA ARG A 27 1.95 -1.18 -5.26
C ARG A 27 2.10 0.30 -4.93
N LEU A 28 3.36 0.74 -4.90
CA LEU A 28 3.75 2.13 -4.79
C LEU A 28 4.30 2.59 -6.15
N GLU A 29 3.78 3.72 -6.64
CA GLU A 29 4.17 4.32 -7.90
C GLU A 29 4.83 5.68 -7.66
N ALA A 30 5.99 5.91 -8.27
CA ALA A 30 6.62 7.22 -8.26
C ALA A 30 6.11 8.04 -9.46
N LEU A 31 5.31 9.06 -9.18
CA LEU A 31 4.81 10.02 -10.16
C LEU A 31 5.79 11.18 -10.27
N LYS A 32 6.31 11.44 -11.48
CA LYS A 32 7.15 12.61 -11.72
C LYS A 32 6.27 13.87 -11.82
N ILE A 33 6.49 14.84 -10.94
CA ILE A 33 5.75 16.12 -10.91
C ILE A 33 6.78 17.25 -10.88
N GLY A 34 6.89 17.98 -11.99
CA GLY A 34 7.94 18.99 -12.18
C GLY A 34 9.33 18.37 -12.01
N ASP A 35 10.14 18.98 -11.14
CA ASP A 35 11.50 18.53 -10.84
C ASP A 35 11.55 17.44 -9.76
N GLY A 36 10.42 17.07 -9.16
CA GLY A 36 10.32 16.11 -8.08
C GLY A 36 9.62 14.80 -8.44
N TYR A 37 9.53 13.92 -7.45
CA TYR A 37 8.69 12.72 -7.47
C TYR A 37 7.74 12.74 -6.27
N VAL A 38 6.52 12.30 -6.50
CA VAL A 38 5.51 12.04 -5.48
C VAL A 38 5.15 10.57 -5.54
N PHE A 39 5.02 9.90 -4.41
CA PHE A 39 4.59 8.51 -4.38
C PHE A 39 3.08 8.41 -4.27
N ALA A 40 2.48 7.56 -5.10
CA ALA A 40 1.08 7.19 -5.05
C ALA A 40 0.95 5.72 -4.66
N LEU A 41 -0.15 5.38 -3.99
CA LEU A 41 -0.47 4.02 -3.56
C LEU A 41 -1.68 3.52 -4.36
N SER A 42 -1.47 2.56 -5.26
CA SER A 42 -2.56 1.92 -6.02
C SER A 42 -2.05 0.67 -6.76
N PRO A 43 -2.65 -0.52 -6.54
CA PRO A 43 -3.65 -0.87 -5.54
C PRO A 43 -3.05 -1.09 -4.12
N LEU A 44 -3.90 -0.96 -3.10
CA LEU A 44 -3.61 -1.35 -1.71
C LEU A 44 -4.20 -2.74 -1.44
N SER A 45 -3.38 -3.65 -0.91
CA SER A 45 -3.78 -5.01 -0.51
C SER A 45 -4.48 -5.81 -1.63
N ASP A 46 -3.91 -5.80 -2.83
CA ASP A 46 -4.42 -6.56 -3.96
C ASP A 46 -4.27 -8.07 -3.75
N LEU A 47 -5.35 -8.80 -4.02
CA LEU A 47 -5.47 -10.26 -3.93
C LEU A 47 -5.99 -10.86 -5.25
N GLU A 48 -6.06 -10.08 -6.34
CA GLU A 48 -6.66 -10.54 -7.61
C GLU A 48 -5.93 -11.74 -8.24
N HIS A 49 -4.65 -11.95 -7.88
CA HIS A 49 -3.89 -13.13 -8.29
C HIS A 49 -4.25 -14.41 -7.51
N ILE A 50 -4.98 -14.30 -6.40
CA ILE A 50 -5.38 -15.43 -5.54
C ILE A 50 -6.86 -15.77 -5.80
N PRO A 51 -7.22 -17.04 -6.00
CA PRO A 51 -8.61 -17.49 -6.06
C PRO A 51 -9.40 -17.03 -4.84
N ARG A 52 -10.68 -16.69 -5.03
CA ARG A 52 -11.47 -16.04 -3.97
C ARG A 52 -11.68 -16.95 -2.75
N GLU A 53 -11.78 -18.25 -2.98
CA GLU A 53 -11.89 -19.30 -1.97
C GLU A 53 -10.68 -19.40 -1.04
N ASP A 54 -9.50 -18.98 -1.51
CA ASP A 54 -8.25 -19.06 -0.76
C ASP A 54 -7.90 -17.73 -0.06
N ARG A 55 -8.70 -16.68 -0.26
CA ARG A 55 -8.49 -15.37 0.39
C ARG A 55 -8.98 -15.42 1.84
N THR A 56 -8.10 -15.11 2.78
CA THR A 56 -8.44 -14.94 4.20
C THR A 56 -8.55 -13.44 4.54
N ASN A 57 -9.61 -13.05 5.25
CA ASN A 57 -9.73 -11.74 5.90
C ASN A 57 -9.36 -11.83 7.38
#